data_AF-A0A850DMD0-F1
#
_entry.id   AF-A0A850DMD0-F1
#
_cell.length_a   1.000
_cell.length_b   1.000
_cell.length_c   1.000
_cell.angle_alpha   90.00
_cell.angle_beta   90.00
_cell.angle_gamma   90.00
#
_symmetry.space_group_name_H-M   'P 1'
#
loop_
_entity.id
_entity.type
_entity.pdbx_description
1 polymer ?
#
loop_
_entity_poly.entity_id
_entity_poly.type
_entity_poly.pdbx_seq_one_letter_code
_entity_poly.pdbx_strand_id
1 'polypeptide(L)'
;GAPARPRRAHPVVAEALRAAAAWPGGPPALGELAACVGISGSRLSHVFTAQVGLPYAAWRRWTRLHQAFGVVRDGGSLTAAAHAAGFADSAHLTRTCRELVGITPTEALVATGWRSEPARRAEDG
;
A
#
# COMPACT_ATOMS: atom_id res chain seq x y z
N GLY A 1 35.89 8.36 -8.34
CA GLY A 1 35.20 7.41 -7.45
C GLY A 1 34.60 6.31 -8.29
N ALA A 2 34.87 5.04 -7.96
CA ALA A 2 34.28 3.92 -8.70
C ALA A 2 32.75 3.94 -8.56
N PRO A 3 31.98 3.60 -9.62
CA PRO A 3 30.53 3.50 -9.52
C PRO A 3 30.17 2.43 -8.48
N ALA A 4 29.24 2.75 -7.58
CA ALA A 4 28.71 1.80 -6.62
C ALA A 4 28.17 0.58 -7.40
N ARG A 5 28.78 -0.59 -7.19
CA ARG A 5 28.27 -1.85 -7.77
C ARG A 5 26.79 -1.97 -7.42
N PRO A 6 25.90 -2.29 -8.37
CA PRO A 6 24.50 -2.54 -8.05
C PRO A 6 24.45 -3.58 -6.93
N ARG A 7 23.92 -3.20 -5.77
CA ARG A 7 23.76 -4.11 -4.64
C ARG A 7 22.90 -5.25 -5.16
N ARG A 8 23.46 -6.46 -5.26
CA ARG A 8 22.67 -7.64 -5.65
C ARG A 8 21.41 -7.67 -4.79
N ALA A 9 20.24 -7.78 -5.42
CA ALA A 9 18.98 -7.92 -4.72
C ALA A 9 19.11 -9.06 -3.71
N HIS A 10 18.77 -8.79 -2.46
CA HIS A 10 18.94 -9.74 -1.37
C HIS A 10 17.76 -10.68 -1.51
N PRO A 11 17.99 -12.00 -1.59
CA PRO A 11 16.92 -12.96 -1.89
C PRO A 11 15.74 -12.81 -0.93
N VAL A 12 16.01 -12.58 0.36
CA VAL A 12 14.97 -12.30 1.36
C VAL A 12 14.06 -11.10 1.06
N VAL A 13 14.56 -10.03 0.42
CA VAL A 13 13.73 -8.86 0.08
C VAL A 13 12.84 -9.17 -1.11
N ALA A 14 13.38 -9.85 -2.13
CA ALA A 14 12.59 -10.31 -3.26
C ALA A 14 11.49 -11.30 -2.83
N GLU A 15 11.81 -12.18 -1.88
CA GLU A 15 10.83 -13.09 -1.28
C GLU A 15 9.79 -12.36 -0.44
N ALA A 16 10.21 -11.41 0.41
CA ALA A 16 9.30 -10.59 1.20
C ALA A 16 8.36 -9.77 0.32
N LEU A 17 8.83 -9.20 -0.79
CA LEU A 17 7.99 -8.47 -1.74
C LEU A 17 6.96 -9.39 -2.42
N ARG A 18 7.37 -10.60 -2.83
CA ARG A 18 6.45 -11.59 -3.40
C ARG A 18 5.39 -12.04 -2.39
N ALA A 19 5.79 -12.36 -1.17
CA ALA A 19 4.88 -12.75 -0.09
C ALA A 19 3.89 -11.61 0.22
N ALA A 20 4.37 -10.37 0.35
CA ALA A 20 3.53 -9.22 0.61
C ALA A 20 2.55 -8.89 -0.53
N ALA A 21 2.93 -9.13 -1.79
CA ALA A 21 2.05 -8.93 -2.94
C ALA A 21 0.91 -9.98 -3.01
N ALA A 22 1.17 -11.20 -2.54
CA ALA A 22 0.17 -12.27 -2.48
C ALA A 22 -0.72 -12.20 -1.22
N TRP A 23 -0.48 -11.23 -0.34
CA TRP A 23 -1.14 -11.17 0.96
C TRP A 23 -2.60 -10.67 0.84
N PRO A 24 -3.58 -11.36 1.46
CA PRO A 24 -4.98 -10.91 1.46
C PRO A 24 -5.12 -9.53 2.12
N GLY A 25 -5.79 -8.59 1.45
CA GLY A 25 -5.97 -7.22 1.94
C GLY A 25 -4.71 -6.34 1.89
N GLY A 26 -3.67 -6.80 1.17
CA GLY A 26 -2.42 -6.08 0.98
C GLY A 26 -1.34 -6.40 2.01
N PRO A 27 -0.18 -5.72 1.93
CA PRO A 27 0.99 -6.09 2.72
C PRO A 27 0.75 -6.10 4.23
N PRO A 28 1.18 -7.17 4.94
CA PRO A 28 0.91 -7.34 6.37
C PRO A 28 1.81 -6.46 7.24
N ALA A 29 1.67 -6.54 8.57
CA ALA A 29 2.61 -5.89 9.46
C ALA A 29 4.04 -6.47 9.28
N LEU A 30 5.07 -5.67 9.61
CA LEU A 30 6.47 -6.05 9.42
C LEU A 30 6.81 -7.37 10.15
N GLY A 31 6.26 -7.57 11.35
CA GLY A 31 6.50 -8.78 12.14
C GLY A 31 5.95 -10.04 11.47
N GLU A 32 4.74 -9.95 10.89
CA GLU A 32 4.11 -11.05 10.16
C GLU A 32 4.89 -11.38 8.88
N LEU A 33 5.31 -10.36 8.14
CA LEU A 33 6.14 -10.56 6.95
C LEU A 33 7.50 -11.19 7.30
N ALA A 34 8.13 -10.71 8.39
CA ALA A 34 9.41 -11.22 8.85
C ALA A 34 9.31 -12.68 9.30
N ALA A 35 8.24 -13.05 10.01
CA ALA A 35 7.94 -14.42 10.37
C ALA A 35 7.74 -15.30 9.13
N CYS A 36 7.00 -14.81 8.13
CA CYS A 36 6.77 -15.51 6.86
C CYS A 36 8.07 -15.81 6.10
N VAL A 37 9.04 -14.89 6.12
CA VAL A 37 10.35 -15.07 5.45
C VAL A 37 11.48 -15.57 6.36
N GLY A 38 11.16 -15.99 7.59
CA GLY A 38 12.10 -16.65 8.49
C GLY A 38 13.21 -15.77 9.07
N ILE A 39 13.00 -14.45 9.21
CA ILE A 39 13.97 -13.52 9.82
C ILE A 39 13.34 -12.60 10.87
N SER A 40 14.17 -11.92 11.66
CA SER A 40 13.67 -10.93 12.62
C SER A 40 13.14 -9.67 11.91
N GLY A 41 12.14 -9.02 12.51
CA GLY A 41 11.57 -7.76 11.98
C GLY A 41 12.61 -6.65 11.83
N SER A 42 13.56 -6.53 12.78
CA SER A 42 14.66 -5.55 12.70
C SER A 42 15.56 -5.81 11.48
N ARG A 43 15.95 -7.08 11.26
CA ARG A 43 16.75 -7.45 10.10
C ARG A 43 16.00 -7.20 8.80
N LEU A 44 14.72 -7.56 8.73
CA LEU A 44 13.88 -7.30 7.55
C LEU A 44 13.78 -5.80 7.27
N SER A 45 13.48 -4.97 8.28
CA SER A 45 13.40 -3.52 8.13
C SER A 45 14.67 -2.93 7.53
N HIS A 46 15.83 -3.35 8.05
CA HIS A 46 17.13 -2.86 7.61
C HIS A 46 17.42 -3.25 6.15
N VAL A 47 17.30 -4.54 5.81
CA VAL A 47 17.61 -5.01 4.45
C VAL A 47 16.57 -4.52 3.43
N PHE A 48 15.30 -4.41 3.83
CA PHE A 48 14.23 -3.88 2.99
C PHE A 48 14.51 -2.41 2.64
N THR A 49 14.78 -1.57 3.64
CA THR A 49 15.06 -0.14 3.43
C THR A 49 16.31 0.06 2.58
N ALA A 50 17.37 -0.73 2.82
CA ALA A 50 18.61 -0.66 2.06
C ALA A 50 18.46 -1.05 0.58
N GLN A 51 17.39 -1.76 0.21
CA GLN A 51 17.16 -2.23 -1.17
C GLN A 51 16.03 -1.50 -1.88
N VAL A 52 14.92 -1.31 -1.19
CA VAL A 52 13.72 -0.66 -1.73
C VAL A 52 13.87 0.86 -1.66
N GLY A 53 14.75 1.38 -0.79
CA GLY A 53 15.02 2.81 -0.64
C GLY A 53 14.02 3.54 0.26
N LEU A 54 12.99 2.85 0.76
CA LEU A 54 12.03 3.39 1.71
C LEU A 54 11.75 2.42 2.87
N PRO A 55 11.41 2.94 4.07
CA PRO A 55 11.00 2.11 5.20
C PRO A 55 9.78 1.26 4.85
N TYR A 56 9.75 0.01 5.34
CA TYR A 56 8.65 -0.92 5.09
C TYR A 56 7.27 -0.34 5.46
N ALA A 57 7.17 0.39 6.57
CA ALA A 57 5.91 1.01 6.99
C ALA A 57 5.40 2.07 5.99
N ALA A 58 6.29 2.85 5.38
CA ALA A 58 5.92 3.79 4.33
C ALA A 58 5.49 3.06 3.06
N TRP A 59 6.26 2.04 2.64
CA TRP A 59 5.96 1.22 1.47
C TRP A 59 4.61 0.51 1.60
N ARG A 60 4.33 -0.05 2.77
CA ARG A 60 3.06 -0.70 3.09
C ARG A 60 1.88 0.26 3.01
N ARG A 61 1.98 1.45 3.61
CA ARG A 61 0.92 2.46 3.54
C ARG A 61 0.65 2.90 2.10
N TRP A 62 1.72 3.12 1.32
CA TRP A 62 1.62 3.46 -0.10
C TRP A 62 0.93 2.35 -0.93
N THR A 63 1.34 1.11 -0.73
CA THR A 63 0.76 -0.04 -1.45
C THR A 63 -0.72 -0.21 -1.14
N ARG A 64 -1.12 -0.08 0.14
CA ARG A 64 -2.52 -0.14 0.55
C ARG A 64 -3.34 1.03 -0.02
N LEU A 65 -2.78 2.23 -0.06
CA LEU A 65 -3.44 3.38 -0.69
C LEU A 65 -3.68 3.13 -2.19
N HIS A 66 -2.69 2.58 -2.90
CA HIS A 66 -2.83 2.18 -4.30
C HIS A 66 -3.93 1.15 -4.53
N GLN A 67 -4.05 0.15 -3.65
CA GLN A 67 -5.13 -0.84 -3.72
C GLN A 67 -6.49 -0.19 -3.51
N ALA A 68 -6.61 0.72 -2.52
CA ALA A 68 -7.84 1.46 -2.29
C ALA A 68 -8.25 2.29 -3.53
N PHE A 69 -7.28 2.94 -4.19
CA PHE A 69 -7.55 3.68 -5.42
C PHE A 69 -8.02 2.78 -6.57
N GLY A 70 -7.51 1.55 -6.67
CA GLY A 70 -8.01 0.56 -7.62
C GLY A 70 -9.50 0.29 -7.43
N VAL A 71 -9.91 0.00 -6.20
CA VAL A 71 -11.32 -0.28 -5.87
C VAL A 71 -12.24 0.89 -6.20
N VAL A 72 -11.83 2.13 -5.92
CA VAL A 72 -12.65 3.31 -6.27
C VAL A 72 -12.70 3.52 -7.78
N ARG A 73 -11.60 3.28 -8.50
CA ARG A 73 -11.58 3.35 -9.97
C ARG A 73 -12.49 2.31 -10.62
N ASP A 74 -12.64 1.16 -9.99
CA ASP A 74 -13.55 0.09 -10.42
C ASP A 74 -15.02 0.35 -10.03
N GLY A 75 -15.33 1.55 -9.49
CA GLY A 75 -16.69 1.97 -9.12
C GLY A 75 -17.08 1.69 -7.67
N GLY A 76 -16.16 1.21 -6.83
CA GLY A 76 -16.39 0.98 -5.41
C GLY A 76 -16.45 2.27 -4.58
N SER A 77 -17.12 2.20 -3.42
CA SER A 77 -17.16 3.30 -2.46
C SER A 77 -15.84 3.42 -1.67
N LEU A 78 -15.59 4.58 -1.06
CA LEU A 78 -14.43 4.76 -0.16
C LEU A 78 -14.44 3.80 1.04
N THR A 79 -15.62 3.40 1.51
CA THR A 79 -15.76 2.41 2.57
C THR A 79 -15.34 1.03 2.08
N ALA A 80 -15.83 0.61 0.90
CA ALA A 80 -15.41 -0.66 0.29
C ALA A 80 -13.89 -0.68 0.01
N ALA A 81 -13.36 0.42 -0.52
CA ALA A 81 -11.93 0.60 -0.78
C ALA A 81 -11.09 0.53 0.50
N ALA A 82 -11.55 1.13 1.59
CA ALA A 82 -10.89 1.04 2.89
C ALA A 82 -10.78 -0.41 3.36
N HIS A 83 -11.89 -1.15 3.37
CA HIS A 83 -11.89 -2.56 3.78
C HIS A 83 -11.04 -3.45 2.87
N ALA A 84 -11.14 -3.27 1.55
CA ALA A 84 -10.35 -4.04 0.59
C ALA A 84 -8.84 -3.81 0.73
N ALA A 85 -8.43 -2.60 1.11
CA ALA A 85 -7.04 -2.25 1.39
C ALA A 85 -6.65 -2.40 2.88
N GLY A 86 -7.46 -3.10 3.67
CA GLY A 86 -7.20 -3.44 5.07
C GLY A 86 -7.25 -2.27 6.06
N PHE A 87 -7.80 -1.11 5.67
CA PHE A 87 -8.02 0.02 6.58
C PHE A 87 -9.24 -0.26 7.46
N ALA A 88 -9.24 0.32 8.66
CA ALA A 88 -10.33 0.16 9.61
C ALA A 88 -11.65 0.74 9.06
N ASP A 89 -11.56 1.92 8.44
CA ASP A 89 -12.68 2.66 7.88
C ASP A 89 -12.17 3.70 6.84
N SER A 90 -13.11 4.37 6.17
CA SER A 90 -12.83 5.41 5.18
C SER A 90 -12.15 6.65 5.77
N ALA A 91 -12.33 6.93 7.06
CA ALA A 91 -11.68 8.05 7.75
C ALA A 91 -10.18 7.76 7.98
N HIS A 92 -9.83 6.53 8.33
CA HIS A 92 -8.45 6.04 8.42
C HIS A 92 -7.77 6.10 7.06
N LEU A 93 -8.42 5.59 6.00
CA LEU A 93 -7.93 5.74 4.62
C LEU A 93 -7.65 7.21 4.27
N THR A 94 -8.58 8.11 4.59
CA THR A 94 -8.43 9.54 4.31
C THR A 94 -7.26 10.17 5.06
N ARG A 95 -7.09 9.85 6.36
CA ARG A 95 -5.93 10.32 7.15
C ARG A 95 -4.62 9.83 6.55
N THR A 96 -4.53 8.54 6.22
CA THR A 96 -3.32 7.97 5.60
C THR A 96 -3.01 8.58 4.24
N CYS A 97 -4.02 8.86 3.41
CA CYS A 97 -3.83 9.55 2.14
C CYS A 97 -3.25 10.96 2.35
N ARG A 98 -3.82 11.74 3.27
CA ARG A 98 -3.30 13.08 3.60
C ARG A 98 -1.87 13.04 4.12
N GLU A 99 -1.53 12.09 4.98
CA GLU A 99 -0.16 11.92 5.49
C GLU A 99 0.86 11.57 4.40
N LEU A 100 0.45 10.80 3.39
CA LEU A 100 1.35 10.33 2.32
C LEU A 100 1.48 11.32 1.15
N VAL A 101 0.37 11.93 0.73
CA VAL A 101 0.31 12.74 -0.51
C VAL A 101 -0.25 14.15 -0.30
N GLY A 102 -0.62 14.53 0.92
CA GLY A 102 -1.09 15.87 1.25
C GLY A 102 -2.56 16.16 0.91
N ILE A 103 -3.25 15.26 0.22
CA ILE A 103 -4.64 15.43 -0.26
C ILE A 103 -5.50 14.22 0.10
N THR A 104 -6.82 14.36 -0.05
CA THR A 104 -7.79 13.28 0.18
C THR A 104 -7.74 12.23 -0.93
N PRO A 105 -8.25 11.00 -0.68
CA PRO A 105 -8.34 9.96 -1.71
C PRO A 105 -9.09 10.42 -2.96
N THR A 106 -10.21 11.13 -2.79
CA THR A 106 -11.02 11.65 -3.89
C THR A 106 -10.26 12.68 -4.72
N GLU A 107 -9.58 13.64 -4.08
CA GLU A 107 -8.76 14.64 -4.77
C GLU A 107 -7.61 13.98 -5.55
N ALA A 108 -6.93 12.99 -4.95
CA ALA A 108 -5.86 12.25 -5.61
C ALA A 108 -6.37 11.48 -6.83
N LEU A 109 -7.54 10.84 -6.72
CA LEU A 109 -8.17 10.15 -7.84
C LEU A 109 -8.51 11.13 -8.96
N VAL A 110 -9.15 12.26 -8.66
CA VAL A 110 -9.48 13.30 -9.65
C VAL A 110 -8.23 13.85 -10.33
N ALA A 111 -7.17 14.14 -9.57
CA ALA A 111 -5.89 14.61 -10.09
C ALA A 111 -5.22 13.61 -11.05
N THR A 112 -5.49 12.31 -10.87
CA THR A 112 -4.98 11.24 -11.76
C THR A 112 -5.91 10.92 -12.93
N GLY A 113 -6.91 11.77 -13.19
CA GLY A 113 -7.81 11.64 -14.34
C GLY A 113 -9.06 10.79 -14.07
N TRP A 114 -9.31 10.40 -12.82
CA TRP A 114 -10.58 9.75 -12.46
C TRP A 114 -11.70 10.78 -12.49
N ARG A 115 -12.72 10.54 -13.32
CA ARG A 115 -13.99 11.26 -13.26
C ARG A 115 -14.96 10.36 -12.51
N SER A 116 -15.41 10.79 -11.34
CA SER A 116 -16.55 10.17 -10.69
C SER A 116 -17.73 10.20 -11.65
N GLU A 117 -18.16 9.05 -12.15
CA GLU A 117 -19.57 8.88 -12.54
C GLU A 117 -20.36 9.25 -11.27
N PRO A 118 -21.33 10.19 -11.31
CA PRO A 118 -22.14 10.46 -10.13
C PRO A 118 -22.73 9.12 -9.73
N ALA A 119 -22.41 8.67 -8.51
CA ALA A 119 -22.89 7.42 -7.97
C ALA A 119 -24.37 7.32 -8.33
N ARG A 120 -24.73 6.38 -9.23
CA ARG A 120 -26.14 6.05 -9.46
C ARG A 120 -26.72 5.89 -8.08
N ARG A 121 -27.67 6.76 -7.76
CA ARG A 121 -28.34 6.80 -6.46
C ARG A 121 -28.61 5.36 -6.08
N ALA A 122 -28.25 4.99 -4.87
CA ALA A 122 -28.92 3.91 -4.19
C ALA A 122 -30.38 4.37 -3.96
N GLU A 123 -31.15 4.38 -5.05
CA GLU A 123 -32.60 4.33 -5.09
C GLU A 123 -32.89 2.91 -5.58
N ASP A 124 -33.13 2.01 -4.63
CA ASP A 124 -34.14 0.94 -4.67
C ASP A 124 -33.86 -0.05 -3.51
N GLY A 125 -34.77 -0.07 -2.53
CA GLY A 125 -34.80 -1.01 -1.41
C GLY A 125 -35.26 -0.39 -0.09
#